data_AF-A0A5B9W0Z6-F1
#
_entry.id   AF-A0A5B9W0Z6-F1
#
_cell.length_a   1.000
_cell.length_b   1.000
_cell.length_c   1.000
_cell.angle_alpha   90.00
_cell.angle_beta   90.00
_cell.angle_gamma   90.00
#
_symmetry.space_group_name_H-M   'P 1'
#
loop_
_entity.id
_entity.type
_entity.pdbx_description
1 polymer ?
#
loop_
_entity_poly.entity_id
_entity_poly.type
_entity_poly.pdbx_seq_one_letter_code
_entity_poly.pdbx_strand_id
1 'polypeptide(L)'
;MTGSDDCCDKAPGFHWFRREADGTYAAKGEVLVRVSAIQAGPSIADAVKLQALSDELARYRMRVRFADWDDDGHVDILAVDTRSRGRIARTRGRWRPEGAVDAAAEVEGSPKVEHVDCQPVVIDWDGDGRLDLITADHVLPSRDARAYTCRVWLQRNEGQAGSPRLGPRRLLTSFENWGVTVGVDAADLDGEGRPGLLLAARTGEQAPSYRTAVWYHPRRRPPITPGTRRDAGPDASRQP
;
A
#
# COMPACT_ATOMS: atom_id res chain seq x y z
N MET A 1 17.80 -26.83 19.35
CA MET A 1 16.72 -25.90 19.67
C MET A 1 16.47 -25.05 18.45
N THR A 2 15.44 -25.37 17.67
CA THR A 2 14.94 -24.53 16.57
C THR A 2 14.04 -23.47 17.21
N GLY A 3 14.49 -22.23 17.26
CA GLY A 3 13.68 -21.15 17.83
C GLY A 3 12.38 -20.97 17.05
N SER A 4 11.24 -21.05 17.73
CA SER A 4 10.00 -20.50 17.19
C SER A 4 10.14 -18.98 17.22
N ASP A 5 10.07 -18.35 16.05
CA ASP A 5 9.85 -16.92 15.94
C ASP A 5 8.40 -16.61 16.33
N ASP A 6 8.11 -16.64 17.64
CA ASP A 6 6.85 -16.21 18.25
C ASP A 6 6.74 -14.67 18.23
N CYS A 7 7.03 -14.07 17.07
CA CYS A 7 6.82 -12.67 16.76
C CYS A 7 5.37 -12.37 16.31
N CYS A 8 4.48 -13.37 16.37
CA CYS A 8 3.17 -13.34 15.72
C CYS A 8 2.03 -12.66 16.51
N ASP A 9 2.21 -12.39 17.81
CA ASP A 9 1.12 -12.00 18.72
C ASP A 9 1.22 -10.55 19.25
N LYS A 10 2.11 -9.72 18.70
CA LYS A 10 2.16 -8.28 19.03
C LYS A 10 1.27 -7.48 18.07
N ALA A 11 0.58 -6.48 18.61
CA ALA A 11 -0.16 -5.51 17.81
C ALA A 11 0.80 -4.71 16.90
N PRO A 12 0.40 -4.29 15.68
CA PRO A 12 1.26 -3.49 14.83
C PRO A 12 1.44 -2.07 15.41
N GLY A 13 2.67 -1.69 15.78
CA GLY A 13 3.01 -0.34 16.25
C GLY A 13 3.60 0.59 15.18
N PHE A 14 3.86 1.85 15.57
CA PHE A 14 4.56 2.90 14.79
C PHE A 14 5.48 3.75 15.68
N HIS A 15 6.76 4.00 15.33
CA HIS A 15 7.77 4.76 16.13
C HIS A 15 7.82 6.17 15.61
N TRP A 16 8.22 7.00 16.55
CA TRP A 16 8.38 8.42 16.45
C TRP A 16 9.69 8.66 17.19
N PHE A 17 10.79 8.51 16.45
CA PHE A 17 12.10 8.86 16.99
C PHE A 17 12.32 10.34 16.80
N ARG A 18 12.45 11.06 17.92
CA ARG A 18 12.94 12.44 17.88
C ARG A 18 14.46 12.41 17.78
N ARG A 19 15.03 13.22 16.89
CA ARG A 19 16.48 13.51 16.91
C ARG A 19 16.73 14.48 18.07
N GLU A 20 17.53 14.06 19.03
CA GLU A 20 17.95 14.90 20.15
C GLU A 20 19.04 15.88 19.70
N ALA A 21 19.31 16.91 20.52
CA ALA A 21 20.24 17.99 20.17
C ALA A 21 21.71 17.51 19.97
N ASP A 22 22.07 16.36 20.56
CA ASP A 22 23.36 15.69 20.39
C ASP A 22 23.43 14.78 19.13
N GLY A 23 22.33 14.70 18.38
CA GLY A 23 22.20 13.87 17.18
C GLY A 23 21.84 12.40 17.46
N THR A 24 21.61 12.01 18.72
CA THR A 24 21.06 10.70 19.07
C THR A 24 19.55 10.64 18.81
N TYR A 25 18.97 9.45 18.98
CA TYR A 25 17.54 9.20 18.78
C TYR A 25 16.95 8.52 20.02
N ALA A 26 15.87 9.08 20.55
CA ALA A 26 15.10 8.48 21.64
C ALA A 26 13.81 7.82 21.09
N ALA A 27 13.56 6.56 21.47
CA ALA A 27 12.44 5.77 20.96
C ALA A 27 11.08 6.16 21.58
N LYS A 28 10.03 6.25 20.74
CA LYS A 28 8.62 6.24 21.14
C LYS A 28 7.76 5.52 20.08
N GLY A 29 7.38 4.25 20.27
CA GLY A 29 6.62 3.42 19.29
C GLY A 29 7.47 2.39 18.49
N GLU A 30 7.17 1.96 17.22
CA GLU A 30 7.82 0.92 16.32
C GLU A 30 8.12 1.13 14.73
N VAL A 31 8.42 2.32 14.13
CA VAL A 31 8.81 2.72 12.72
C VAL A 31 9.73 4.00 12.66
N LEU A 32 10.63 4.26 11.69
CA LEU A 32 11.46 5.52 11.62
C LEU A 32 11.00 6.53 10.53
N VAL A 33 10.64 7.76 10.90
CA VAL A 33 10.34 8.86 9.94
C VAL A 33 11.22 10.10 10.20
N ARG A 34 12.15 10.40 9.29
CA ARG A 34 12.99 11.61 9.33
C ARG A 34 12.27 12.80 8.70
N VAL A 35 11.84 13.77 9.50
CA VAL A 35 11.52 15.12 9.02
C VAL A 35 12.73 16.02 9.24
N SER A 36 13.65 16.00 8.29
CA SER A 36 14.60 17.09 8.09
C SER A 36 14.01 18.05 7.07
N ALA A 37 14.23 19.35 7.24
CA ALA A 37 14.14 20.27 6.12
C ALA A 37 15.01 19.71 4.98
N ILE A 38 14.42 19.50 3.80
CA ILE A 38 15.19 19.18 2.61
C ILE A 38 15.99 20.45 2.32
N GLN A 39 17.29 20.43 2.62
CA GLN A 39 18.18 21.51 2.22
C GLN A 39 18.10 21.66 0.70
N ALA A 40 18.19 22.89 0.20
CA ALA A 40 18.07 23.19 -1.22
C ALA A 40 19.18 22.56 -2.11
N GLY A 41 20.12 21.83 -1.51
CA GLY A 41 21.06 20.93 -2.16
C GLY A 41 21.24 19.63 -1.34
N PRO A 42 21.80 18.57 -1.94
CA PRO A 42 21.96 17.27 -1.29
C PRO A 42 22.94 17.33 -0.11
N SER A 43 22.47 17.03 1.11
CA SER A 43 23.33 16.87 2.30
C SER A 43 23.68 15.40 2.53
N ILE A 44 24.96 15.09 2.35
CA ILE A 44 25.58 13.80 2.70
C ILE A 44 26.08 13.83 4.15
N ALA A 45 26.33 15.02 4.71
CA ALA A 45 26.89 15.19 6.06
C ALA A 45 25.94 14.72 7.18
N ASP A 46 24.62 14.83 6.96
CA ASP A 46 23.59 14.33 7.89
C ASP A 46 23.16 12.87 7.61
N ALA A 47 24.03 12.07 6.98
CA ALA A 47 23.77 10.64 6.76
C ALA A 47 23.71 9.88 8.08
N VAL A 48 22.49 9.52 8.49
CA VAL A 48 22.22 8.82 9.76
C VAL A 48 22.90 7.45 9.77
N LYS A 49 23.69 7.16 10.81
CA LYS A 49 24.21 5.82 11.08
C LYS A 49 23.10 4.92 11.64
N LEU A 50 22.21 4.45 10.76
CA LEU A 50 21.10 3.53 11.10
C LEU A 50 21.56 2.20 11.72
N GLN A 51 22.86 1.89 11.67
CA GLN A 51 23.45 0.72 12.32
C GLN A 51 23.10 0.63 13.82
N ALA A 52 23.03 1.77 14.52
CA ALA A 52 22.69 1.82 15.95
C ALA A 52 21.23 1.43 16.27
N LEU A 53 20.34 1.48 15.28
CA LEU A 53 18.92 1.10 15.39
C LEU A 53 18.65 -0.29 14.80
N SER A 54 19.67 -0.98 14.28
CA SER A 54 19.47 -2.17 13.45
C SER A 54 18.90 -3.36 14.22
N ASP A 55 19.29 -3.56 15.48
CA ASP A 55 18.80 -4.68 16.31
C ASP A 55 17.34 -4.47 16.78
N GLU A 56 16.94 -3.20 16.98
CA GLU A 56 15.56 -2.82 17.29
C GLU A 56 14.66 -2.97 16.05
N LEU A 57 15.14 -2.53 14.88
CA LEU A 57 14.41 -2.55 13.61
C LEU A 57 14.45 -3.89 12.87
N ALA A 58 15.33 -4.84 13.21
CA ALA A 58 15.51 -6.11 12.50
C ALA A 58 14.23 -6.96 12.32
N ARG A 59 13.24 -6.72 13.19
CA ARG A 59 11.95 -7.44 13.26
C ARG A 59 10.92 -6.90 12.27
N TYR A 60 11.01 -5.62 11.89
CA TYR A 60 9.99 -4.92 11.11
C TYR A 60 10.50 -4.61 9.71
N ARG A 61 9.66 -4.82 8.69
CA ARG A 61 9.97 -4.41 7.32
C ARG A 61 8.75 -3.69 6.78
N MET A 62 8.79 -2.36 6.77
CA MET A 62 7.62 -1.54 6.49
C MET A 62 7.64 -0.97 5.08
N ARG A 63 6.46 -0.84 4.48
CA ARG A 63 6.22 -0.13 3.22
C ARG A 63 5.21 0.98 3.50
N VAL A 64 5.53 2.22 3.12
CA VAL A 64 4.76 3.40 3.52
C VAL A 64 4.12 4.14 2.35
N ARG A 65 2.99 4.82 2.59
CA ARG A 65 2.39 5.81 1.68
C ARG A 65 1.85 7.01 2.45
N PHE A 66 1.84 8.15 1.78
CA PHE A 66 1.08 9.33 2.18
C PHE A 66 -0.27 9.32 1.46
N ALA A 67 -1.35 9.59 2.20
CA ALA A 67 -2.71 9.78 1.70
C ALA A 67 -3.53 10.50 2.78
N ASP A 68 -4.57 11.23 2.41
CA ASP A 68 -5.63 11.63 3.34
C ASP A 68 -6.59 10.43 3.46
N TRP A 69 -6.31 9.51 4.39
CA TRP A 69 -6.93 8.18 4.40
C TRP A 69 -8.32 8.20 5.04
N ASP A 70 -8.58 9.14 5.95
CA ASP A 70 -9.90 9.35 6.55
C ASP A 70 -10.68 10.57 6.01
N ASP A 71 -10.20 11.26 4.98
CA ASP A 71 -10.91 12.40 4.34
C ASP A 71 -11.16 13.54 5.35
N ASP A 72 -10.13 13.87 6.14
CA ASP A 72 -10.17 14.91 7.18
C ASP A 72 -9.42 16.21 6.80
N GLY A 73 -8.76 16.24 5.63
CA GLY A 73 -7.93 17.34 5.16
C GLY A 73 -6.49 17.31 5.68
N HIS A 74 -6.05 16.21 6.32
CA HIS A 74 -4.70 16.00 6.83
C HIS A 74 -4.10 14.71 6.26
N VAL A 75 -2.82 14.75 5.92
CA VAL A 75 -2.14 13.60 5.30
C VAL A 75 -1.72 12.58 6.37
N ASP A 76 -2.31 11.39 6.34
CA ASP A 76 -1.83 10.20 7.06
C ASP A 76 -0.54 9.62 6.45
N ILE A 77 0.15 8.84 7.29
CA ILE A 77 1.09 7.80 6.85
C ILE A 77 0.42 6.44 7.05
N LEU A 78 0.13 5.77 5.94
CA LEU A 78 -0.21 4.35 5.92
C LEU A 78 1.08 3.53 5.89
N ALA A 79 1.18 2.52 6.74
CA ALA A 79 2.27 1.55 6.73
C ALA A 79 1.74 0.11 6.67
N VAL A 80 2.44 -0.71 5.91
CA VAL A 80 2.16 -2.14 5.80
C VAL A 80 3.42 -2.90 6.17
N ASP A 81 3.32 -3.78 7.16
CA ASP A 81 4.37 -4.71 7.49
C ASP A 81 4.44 -5.81 6.42
N THR A 82 5.67 -6.13 6.02
CA THR A 82 6.02 -7.11 4.98
C THR A 82 6.68 -8.36 5.57
N ARG A 83 6.79 -8.45 6.90
CA ARG A 83 7.46 -9.56 7.60
C ARG A 83 6.66 -10.20 8.73
N SER A 84 5.96 -9.42 9.56
CA SER A 84 5.02 -10.02 10.52
C SER A 84 3.75 -10.48 9.79
N ARG A 85 2.97 -11.37 10.41
CA ARG A 85 1.60 -11.73 9.95
C ARG A 85 0.58 -10.61 10.21
N GLY A 86 1.06 -9.37 10.09
CA GLY A 86 0.50 -8.16 10.63
C GLY A 86 -0.55 -7.53 9.73
N ARG A 87 -1.31 -6.64 10.36
CA ARG A 87 -2.36 -5.84 9.75
C ARG A 87 -1.79 -4.59 9.09
N ILE A 88 -2.61 -3.95 8.25
CA ILE A 88 -2.31 -2.59 7.77
C ILE A 88 -2.52 -1.64 8.94
N ALA A 89 -1.54 -0.77 9.15
CA ALA A 89 -1.54 0.19 10.23
C ALA A 89 -1.56 1.61 9.62
N ARG A 90 -2.15 2.57 10.33
CA ARG A 90 -2.09 4.01 9.97
C ARG A 90 -1.61 4.88 11.13
N THR A 91 -1.02 6.01 10.78
CA THR A 91 -0.69 7.11 11.69
C THR A 91 -1.15 8.42 11.05
N ARG A 92 -1.83 9.26 11.83
CA ARG A 92 -2.44 10.51 11.36
C ARG A 92 -1.48 11.70 11.49
N GLY A 93 -1.38 12.48 10.43
CA GLY A 93 -0.39 13.54 10.31
C GLY A 93 -0.83 14.91 10.79
N ARG A 94 -1.09 15.12 12.09
CA ARG A 94 -1.02 16.48 12.67
C ARG A 94 0.43 16.83 13.05
N TRP A 95 1.30 16.84 12.06
CA TRP A 95 2.74 17.05 12.22
C TRP A 95 3.06 18.42 12.82
N ARG A 96 3.89 18.41 13.87
CA ARG A 96 4.53 19.59 14.47
C ARG A 96 6.06 19.43 14.38
N PRO A 97 6.86 20.49 14.61
CA PRO A 97 8.32 20.39 14.66
C PRO A 97 8.84 19.34 15.66
N GLU A 98 8.04 19.00 16.67
CA GLU A 98 8.37 18.02 17.71
C GLU A 98 8.02 16.56 17.34
N GLY A 99 7.29 16.33 16.23
CA GLY A 99 6.81 15.02 15.77
C GLY A 99 5.34 15.02 15.31
N ALA A 100 4.81 13.87 14.88
CA ALA A 100 3.36 13.69 14.74
C ALA A 100 2.69 13.54 16.10
N VAL A 101 1.40 13.89 16.17
CA VAL A 101 0.65 13.99 17.43
C VAL A 101 -0.19 12.74 17.73
N ASP A 102 -0.66 12.02 16.70
CA ASP A 102 -1.53 10.83 16.85
C ASP A 102 -0.95 9.64 16.10
N ALA A 103 -0.45 8.63 16.83
CA ALA A 103 0.29 7.50 16.27
C ALA A 103 -0.32 6.14 16.62
N ALA A 104 -0.27 5.21 15.65
CA ALA A 104 -0.67 3.81 15.74
C ALA A 104 -2.18 3.54 16.00
N ALA A 105 -2.94 3.46 14.92
CA ALA A 105 -4.16 2.65 14.87
C ALA A 105 -4.02 1.55 13.80
N GLU A 106 -4.56 0.36 14.05
CA GLU A 106 -4.83 -0.59 12.97
C GLU A 106 -5.91 0.00 12.05
N VAL A 107 -5.82 -0.23 10.74
CA VAL A 107 -6.95 0.06 9.85
C VAL A 107 -8.02 -1.01 10.07
N GLU A 108 -9.25 -0.61 10.41
CA GLU A 108 -10.34 -1.55 10.66
C GLU A 108 -10.59 -2.41 9.41
N GLY A 109 -10.83 -3.71 9.61
CA GLY A 109 -11.03 -4.67 8.50
C GLY A 109 -9.76 -5.06 7.74
N SER A 110 -8.58 -4.57 8.15
CA SER A 110 -7.31 -5.00 7.57
C SER A 110 -7.07 -6.51 7.78
N PRO A 111 -6.69 -7.25 6.72
CA PRO A 111 -6.40 -8.68 6.80
C PRO A 111 -5.10 -8.96 7.56
N LYS A 112 -4.99 -10.17 8.07
CA LYS A 112 -3.67 -10.79 8.28
C LYS A 112 -3.08 -11.04 6.89
N VAL A 113 -1.96 -10.41 6.57
CA VAL A 113 -1.23 -10.70 5.33
C VAL A 113 -0.01 -11.54 5.64
N GLU A 114 0.29 -12.52 4.79
CA GLU A 114 1.43 -13.42 5.02
C GLU A 114 2.75 -12.80 4.57
N HIS A 115 2.79 -12.19 3.37
CA HIS A 115 3.98 -11.59 2.78
C HIS A 115 3.62 -10.46 1.81
N VAL A 116 3.23 -9.27 2.29
CA VAL A 116 3.17 -8.09 1.40
C VAL A 116 4.58 -7.78 0.91
N ASP A 117 4.79 -7.48 -0.37
CA ASP A 117 6.13 -7.03 -0.81
C ASP A 117 6.10 -6.01 -1.97
N CYS A 118 5.05 -5.19 -1.98
CA CYS A 118 4.98 -3.95 -2.75
C CYS A 118 4.87 -2.74 -1.80
N GLN A 119 5.11 -1.55 -2.34
CA GLN A 119 4.58 -0.35 -1.69
C GLN A 119 3.06 -0.35 -1.85
N PRO A 120 2.24 -0.12 -0.80
CA PRO A 120 0.78 -0.09 -0.97
C PRO A 120 0.39 1.00 -1.98
N VAL A 121 -0.77 0.88 -2.60
CA VAL A 121 -1.34 1.90 -3.48
C VAL A 121 -2.68 2.31 -2.89
N VAL A 122 -2.90 3.62 -2.80
CA VAL A 122 -4.05 4.22 -2.12
C VAL A 122 -4.72 5.13 -3.13
N ILE A 123 -5.96 4.80 -3.50
CA ILE A 123 -6.65 5.42 -4.63
C ILE A 123 -8.16 5.18 -4.51
N ASP A 124 -8.99 6.13 -4.92
CA ASP A 124 -10.41 5.86 -5.17
C ASP A 124 -10.51 4.94 -6.39
N TRP A 125 -10.69 3.64 -6.16
CA TRP A 125 -10.65 2.64 -7.23
C TRP A 125 -11.99 2.55 -7.95
N ASP A 126 -13.11 2.89 -7.33
CA ASP A 126 -14.43 2.70 -7.94
C ASP A 126 -15.22 3.98 -8.25
N GLY A 127 -14.71 5.15 -7.84
CA GLY A 127 -15.26 6.47 -8.13
C GLY A 127 -16.28 6.95 -7.10
N ASP A 128 -16.24 6.41 -5.87
CA ASP A 128 -17.19 6.76 -4.80
C ASP A 128 -16.65 7.80 -3.79
N GLY A 129 -15.47 8.36 -4.07
CA GLY A 129 -14.83 9.43 -3.32
C GLY A 129 -14.04 8.96 -2.10
N ARG A 130 -14.10 7.67 -1.73
CA ARG A 130 -13.30 7.13 -0.61
C ARG A 130 -12.06 6.44 -1.15
N LEU A 131 -10.92 6.66 -0.48
CA LEU A 131 -9.68 5.98 -0.87
C LEU A 131 -9.74 4.50 -0.50
N ASP A 132 -9.49 3.64 -1.48
CA ASP A 132 -9.33 2.20 -1.36
C ASP A 132 -7.86 1.82 -1.24
N LEU A 133 -7.59 0.55 -0.88
CA LEU A 133 -6.24 0.03 -0.75
C LEU A 133 -5.96 -1.11 -1.74
N ILE A 134 -4.85 -1.00 -2.45
CA ILE A 134 -4.27 -2.07 -3.27
C ILE A 134 -2.95 -2.52 -2.65
N THR A 135 -2.79 -3.83 -2.49
CA THR A 135 -1.56 -4.48 -2.00
C THR A 135 -1.20 -5.66 -2.90
N ALA A 136 0.06 -6.10 -2.85
CA ALA A 136 0.50 -7.32 -3.49
C ALA A 136 1.27 -8.21 -2.52
N ASP A 137 0.97 -9.51 -2.56
CA ASP A 137 1.72 -10.54 -1.87
C ASP A 137 2.29 -11.56 -2.85
N HIS A 138 3.19 -12.42 -2.36
CA HIS A 138 3.80 -13.48 -3.13
C HIS A 138 3.69 -14.83 -2.41
N VAL A 139 3.56 -15.91 -3.18
CA VAL A 139 3.60 -17.29 -2.68
C VAL A 139 4.46 -18.15 -3.60
N LEU A 140 5.15 -19.14 -3.05
CA LEU A 140 5.76 -20.20 -3.86
C LEU A 140 4.69 -21.25 -4.16
N PRO A 141 4.36 -21.54 -5.44
CA PRO A 141 3.29 -22.47 -5.79
C PRO A 141 3.63 -23.94 -5.50
N SER A 142 4.92 -24.28 -5.36
CA SER A 142 5.39 -25.57 -4.84
C SER A 142 6.79 -25.40 -4.20
N ARG A 143 7.30 -26.45 -3.53
CA ARG A 143 8.66 -26.44 -2.96
C ARG A 143 9.77 -26.38 -4.03
N ASP A 144 9.48 -26.87 -5.22
CA ASP A 144 10.42 -26.94 -6.36
C ASP A 144 10.26 -25.74 -7.31
N ALA A 145 9.29 -24.86 -7.05
CA ALA A 145 9.03 -23.67 -7.86
C ALA A 145 10.17 -22.67 -7.74
N ARG A 146 10.67 -22.21 -8.90
CA ARG A 146 11.77 -21.23 -8.99
C ARG A 146 11.28 -19.78 -9.09
N ALA A 147 10.01 -19.60 -9.46
CA ALA A 147 9.34 -18.31 -9.52
C ALA A 147 8.20 -18.24 -8.49
N TYR A 148 7.95 -17.04 -8.01
CA TYR A 148 6.83 -16.75 -7.12
C TYR A 148 5.57 -16.46 -7.93
N THR A 149 4.41 -16.89 -7.44
CA THR A 149 3.13 -16.34 -7.88
C THR A 149 2.87 -15.07 -7.09
N CYS A 150 2.98 -13.92 -7.74
CA CYS A 150 2.55 -12.65 -7.18
C CYS A 150 1.04 -12.47 -7.39
N ARG A 151 0.36 -11.93 -6.40
CA ARG A 151 -1.09 -11.73 -6.37
C ARG A 151 -1.37 -10.29 -5.95
N VAL A 152 -2.13 -9.56 -6.75
CA VAL A 152 -2.53 -8.16 -6.50
C VAL A 152 -3.96 -8.14 -6.00
N TRP A 153 -4.17 -7.47 -4.87
CA TRP A 153 -5.40 -7.50 -4.09
C TRP A 153 -5.94 -6.09 -3.92
N LEU A 154 -7.23 -5.91 -4.17
CA LEU A 154 -8.02 -4.74 -3.78
C LEU A 154 -8.69 -5.00 -2.44
N GLN A 155 -8.79 -3.95 -1.63
CA GLN A 155 -9.76 -3.85 -0.54
C GLN A 155 -10.45 -2.50 -0.65
N ARG A 156 -11.77 -2.53 -0.81
CA ARG A 156 -12.57 -1.31 -0.85
C ARG A 156 -12.69 -0.68 0.54
N ASN A 157 -12.86 0.62 0.61
CA ASN A 157 -13.22 1.33 1.84
C ASN A 157 -14.74 1.30 2.03
N GLU A 158 -15.20 0.35 2.83
CA GLU A 158 -16.59 0.14 3.23
C GLU A 158 -16.95 0.90 4.53
N GLY A 159 -16.12 1.88 4.89
CA GLY A 159 -16.36 2.86 5.95
C GLY A 159 -16.90 4.18 5.41
N GLN A 160 -16.56 5.27 6.08
CA GLN A 160 -16.97 6.65 5.76
C GLN A 160 -15.85 7.63 6.11
N ALA A 161 -15.97 8.91 5.71
CA ALA A 161 -15.08 9.97 6.17
C ALA A 161 -15.01 10.01 7.71
N GLY A 162 -13.82 10.27 8.25
CA GLY A 162 -13.43 10.15 9.65
C GLY A 162 -13.28 8.71 10.18
N SER A 163 -13.83 7.71 9.51
CA SER A 163 -13.87 6.30 9.95
C SER A 163 -13.75 5.32 8.76
N PRO A 164 -12.61 5.30 8.06
CA PRO A 164 -12.36 4.38 6.95
C PRO A 164 -12.20 2.94 7.46
N ARG A 165 -12.80 2.00 6.74
CA ARG A 165 -12.79 0.56 7.08
C ARG A 165 -12.61 -0.26 5.81
N LEU A 166 -11.64 -1.14 5.81
CA LEU A 166 -11.37 -2.01 4.68
C LEU A 166 -12.35 -3.19 4.62
N GLY A 167 -12.95 -3.37 3.46
CA GLY A 167 -13.70 -4.57 3.09
C GLY A 167 -12.80 -5.78 2.81
N PRO A 168 -13.40 -6.92 2.43
CA PRO A 168 -12.68 -8.16 2.15
C PRO A 168 -11.70 -8.03 0.98
N ARG A 169 -10.61 -8.80 1.03
CA ARG A 169 -9.63 -8.88 -0.07
C ARG A 169 -10.26 -9.48 -1.33
N ARG A 170 -10.21 -8.73 -2.43
CA ARG A 170 -10.57 -9.18 -3.77
C ARG A 170 -9.32 -9.29 -4.63
N LEU A 171 -9.06 -10.46 -5.21
CA LEU A 171 -7.99 -10.64 -6.18
C LEU A 171 -8.30 -9.81 -7.45
N LEU A 172 -7.39 -8.92 -7.84
CA LEU A 172 -7.44 -8.17 -9.09
C LEU A 172 -6.75 -8.94 -10.22
N THR A 173 -5.55 -9.46 -9.96
CA THR A 173 -4.76 -10.24 -10.92
C THR A 173 -3.66 -11.03 -10.20
N SER A 174 -3.08 -12.02 -10.88
CA SER A 174 -1.92 -12.78 -10.43
C SER A 174 -1.00 -13.12 -11.60
N PHE A 175 0.30 -13.18 -11.37
CA PHE A 175 1.31 -13.43 -12.40
C PHE A 175 2.59 -14.03 -11.81
N GLU A 176 3.43 -14.59 -12.67
CA GLU A 176 4.74 -15.13 -12.32
C GLU A 176 5.77 -14.00 -12.11
N ASN A 177 6.56 -14.08 -11.04
CA ASN A 177 7.63 -13.14 -10.73
C ASN A 177 8.89 -13.89 -10.28
N TRP A 178 10.02 -13.63 -10.93
CA TRP A 178 11.34 -14.20 -10.58
C TRP A 178 12.01 -13.40 -9.45
N GLY A 179 11.23 -13.05 -8.44
CA GLY A 179 11.60 -12.26 -7.28
C GLY A 179 10.41 -12.07 -6.34
N VAL A 180 10.67 -11.58 -5.13
CA VAL A 180 9.62 -11.35 -4.11
C VAL A 180 8.95 -10.00 -4.25
N THR A 181 9.70 -8.97 -4.67
CA THR A 181 9.20 -7.59 -4.78
C THR A 181 8.43 -7.34 -6.06
N VAL A 182 7.35 -6.57 -5.97
CA VAL A 182 6.52 -6.13 -7.09
C VAL A 182 6.45 -4.60 -7.12
N GLY A 183 6.62 -3.99 -8.29
CA GLY A 183 6.18 -2.61 -8.52
C GLY A 183 4.69 -2.61 -8.85
N VAL A 184 3.88 -1.93 -8.03
CA VAL A 184 2.45 -1.72 -8.26
C VAL A 184 2.18 -0.23 -8.19
N ASP A 185 1.44 0.27 -9.16
CA ASP A 185 0.84 1.60 -9.13
C ASP A 185 -0.57 1.56 -9.76
N ALA A 186 -1.38 2.58 -9.53
CA ALA A 186 -2.70 2.69 -10.17
C ALA A 186 -3.00 4.15 -10.56
N ALA A 187 -3.55 4.35 -11.76
CA ALA A 187 -3.88 5.68 -12.28
C ALA A 187 -4.94 5.62 -13.37
N ASP A 188 -5.75 6.67 -13.47
CA ASP A 188 -6.77 6.87 -14.51
C ASP A 188 -6.13 7.44 -15.79
N LEU A 189 -5.37 6.60 -16.50
CA LEU A 189 -4.55 7.04 -17.64
C LEU A 189 -5.35 7.45 -18.89
N ASP A 190 -6.63 7.09 -18.98
CA ASP A 190 -7.54 7.48 -20.07
C ASP A 190 -8.56 8.57 -19.67
N GLY A 191 -8.53 9.07 -18.42
CA GLY A 191 -9.39 10.16 -17.95
C GLY A 191 -10.88 9.79 -17.82
N GLU A 192 -11.16 8.49 -17.70
CA GLU A 192 -12.51 7.92 -17.72
C GLU A 192 -13.09 7.67 -16.31
N GLY A 193 -12.41 8.14 -15.26
CA GLY A 193 -12.77 7.93 -13.86
C GLY A 193 -12.62 6.47 -13.41
N ARG A 194 -11.71 5.71 -14.03
CA ARG A 194 -11.53 4.27 -13.75
C ARG A 194 -10.04 3.87 -13.75
N PRO A 195 -9.32 4.06 -12.62
CA PRO A 195 -7.90 3.76 -12.53
C PRO A 195 -7.53 2.34 -12.96
N GLY A 196 -6.59 2.19 -13.91
CA GLY A 196 -5.99 0.90 -14.25
C GLY A 196 -4.77 0.60 -13.37
N LEU A 197 -4.27 -0.64 -13.43
CA LEU A 197 -3.05 -1.04 -12.71
C LEU A 197 -1.81 -0.96 -13.61
N LEU A 198 -0.74 -0.30 -13.14
CA LEU A 198 0.60 -0.46 -13.68
C LEU A 198 1.36 -1.48 -12.83
N LEU A 199 1.96 -2.48 -13.47
CA LEU A 199 2.67 -3.57 -12.81
C LEU A 199 4.09 -3.68 -13.35
N ALA A 200 5.05 -3.91 -12.46
CA ALA A 200 6.44 -4.20 -12.78
C ALA A 200 6.92 -5.44 -12.02
N ALA A 201 7.45 -6.42 -12.75
CA ALA A 201 7.91 -7.69 -12.21
C ALA A 201 9.23 -8.13 -12.83
N ARG A 202 9.96 -8.99 -12.11
CA ARG A 202 11.21 -9.59 -12.57
C ARG A 202 10.91 -10.81 -13.42
N THR A 203 11.55 -10.89 -14.58
CA THR A 203 11.47 -12.03 -15.50
C THR A 203 12.87 -12.58 -15.75
N GLY A 204 12.95 -13.85 -16.18
CA GLY A 204 14.20 -14.54 -16.47
C GLY A 204 14.67 -15.44 -15.33
N GLU A 205 15.06 -16.66 -15.69
CA GLU A 205 15.27 -17.76 -14.73
C GLU A 205 16.51 -17.61 -13.83
N GLN A 206 17.59 -16.99 -14.33
CA GLN A 206 18.88 -16.91 -13.62
C GLN A 206 19.63 -15.61 -13.93
N ALA A 207 20.68 -15.30 -13.16
CA ALA A 207 21.64 -14.27 -13.58
C ALA A 207 22.38 -14.75 -14.85
N PRO A 208 22.64 -13.89 -15.85
CA PRO A 208 22.30 -12.46 -15.98
C PRO A 208 21.02 -12.20 -16.82
N SER A 209 20.16 -13.21 -17.02
CA SER A 209 18.95 -13.08 -17.84
C SER A 209 17.80 -12.31 -17.18
N TYR A 210 17.97 -11.90 -15.92
CA TYR A 210 17.03 -11.02 -15.22
C TYR A 210 16.71 -9.76 -16.03
N ARG A 211 15.42 -9.55 -16.30
CA ARG A 211 14.85 -8.34 -16.88
C ARG A 211 13.68 -7.87 -16.01
N THR A 212 13.21 -6.66 -16.25
CA THR A 212 11.96 -6.16 -15.70
C THR A 212 10.95 -6.09 -16.83
N ALA A 213 9.81 -6.77 -16.69
CA ALA A 213 8.64 -6.53 -17.51
C ALA A 213 7.78 -5.47 -16.82
N VAL A 214 7.24 -4.53 -17.59
CA VAL A 214 6.28 -3.51 -17.12
C VAL A 214 5.07 -3.53 -18.04
N TRP A 215 3.86 -3.55 -17.47
CA TRP A 215 2.62 -3.60 -18.25
C TRP A 215 1.46 -2.92 -17.52
N TYR A 216 0.50 -2.41 -18.29
CA TYR A 216 -0.68 -1.70 -17.78
C TYR A 216 -1.96 -2.50 -18.06
N HIS A 217 -2.81 -2.65 -17.04
CA HIS A 217 -4.15 -3.25 -17.11
C HIS A 217 -5.22 -2.15 -17.02
N PRO A 218 -5.76 -1.65 -18.15
CA PRO A 218 -6.82 -0.65 -18.16
C PRO A 218 -8.17 -1.22 -17.70
N ARG A 219 -8.94 -0.44 -16.92
CA ARG A 219 -10.33 -0.79 -16.54
C ARG A 219 -11.33 -0.35 -17.61
N ARG A 220 -11.45 -1.20 -18.63
CA ARG A 220 -12.45 -1.03 -19.70
C ARG A 220 -13.87 -1.21 -19.15
N ARG A 221 -14.83 -0.44 -19.68
CA ARG A 221 -16.26 -0.75 -19.51
C ARG A 221 -16.55 -2.14 -20.11
N PRO A 222 -17.54 -2.89 -19.60
CA PRO A 222 -18.08 -4.03 -20.34
C PRO A 222 -18.46 -3.58 -21.76
N PRO A 223 -18.24 -4.41 -22.79
CA PRO A 223 -18.73 -4.07 -24.12
C PRO A 223 -20.25 -3.88 -24.05
N ILE A 224 -20.75 -2.79 -24.62
CA ILE A 224 -22.20 -2.55 -24.73
C ILE A 224 -22.73 -3.64 -25.66
N THR A 225 -23.45 -4.62 -25.09
CA THR A 225 -24.14 -5.64 -25.88
C THR A 225 -25.14 -4.94 -26.82
N PRO A 226 -24.97 -5.02 -28.15
CA PRO A 226 -25.92 -4.41 -29.07
C PRO A 226 -27.23 -5.20 -29.03
N GLY A 227 -28.22 -4.73 -28.25
CA GLY A 227 -29.46 -5.51 -28.10
C GLY A 227 -30.42 -5.17 -26.95
N THR A 228 -30.25 -4.07 -26.20
CA THR A 228 -31.27 -3.60 -25.24
C THR A 228 -31.47 -2.09 -25.27
N ARG A 229 -31.76 -1.53 -26.46
CA ARG A 229 -32.76 -0.46 -26.49
C ARG A 229 -34.08 -1.09 -26.04
N ARG A 230 -34.50 -0.83 -24.79
CA ARG A 230 -35.94 -0.78 -24.53
C ARG A 230 -36.39 0.58 -25.04
N ASP A 231 -37.27 0.55 -26.03
CA ASP A 231 -37.74 1.76 -26.69
C ASP A 231 -38.38 2.69 -25.66
N ALA A 232 -37.89 3.93 -25.61
CA ALA A 232 -38.67 5.01 -25.05
C ALA A 232 -39.87 5.19 -25.98
N GLY A 233 -41.04 4.77 -25.52
CA GLY A 233 -42.29 4.95 -26.27
C GLY A 233 -42.51 6.43 -26.61
N PRO A 234 -43.22 6.72 -27.72
CA PRO A 234 -43.43 8.10 -28.15
C PRO A 234 -44.13 8.91 -27.07
N ASP A 235 -43.61 10.11 -26.80
CA ASP A 235 -44.15 11.06 -25.84
C ASP A 235 -45.55 11.53 -26.26
N ALA A 236 -46.57 10.88 -25.69
CA ALA A 236 -47.97 11.19 -25.91
C ALA A 236 -48.44 12.34 -25.00
N SER A 237 -47.80 13.52 -25.09
CA SER A 237 -48.18 14.69 -24.27
C SER A 237 -48.12 16.06 -24.97
N ARG A 238 -48.33 16.14 -26.30
CA ARG A 238 -48.62 17.42 -26.99
C ARG A 238 -49.70 17.34 -28.06
N GLN A 239 -50.91 17.77 -27.70
CA GLN A 239 -51.92 18.37 -28.58
C GLN A 239 -52.87 19.27 -27.74
N PRO A 240 -53.51 20.29 -28.32
CA PRO A 240 -53.06 21.17 -29.40
C PRO A 240 -52.70 22.59 -28.89
#